data_AF-A0A357D478-F1
#
_entry.id   AF-A0A357D478-F1
#
_cell.length_a   1.000
_cell.length_b   1.000
_cell.length_c   1.000
_cell.angle_alpha   90.00
_cell.angle_beta   90.00
_cell.angle_gamma   90.00
#
_symmetry.space_group_name_H-M   'P 1'
#
loop_
_entity.id
_entity.type
_entity.pdbx_description
1 polymer ?
#
loop_
_entity_poly.entity_id
_entity_poly.type
_entity_poly.pdbx_seq_one_letter_code
_entity_poly.pdbx_strand_id
1 'polypeptide(L)'
;MKVEPREKVVQLIVNKDWTPETLTSLGSGFIYHLSYPVAGIEPALLAQIRAELLPAELEIEILFRKGDQLKRVALAELEKATDFQTFIRLEFRLMQTLPSLKEISFSPPNGYLFYYKREPNL
;
A
#
# COMPACT_ATOMS: atom_id res chain seq x y z
N MET A 1 26.88 -4.94 14.93
CA MET A 1 26.10 -5.31 13.72
C MET A 1 24.88 -4.42 13.68
N LYS A 2 24.81 -3.45 12.76
CA LYS A 2 23.56 -2.72 12.49
C LYS A 2 22.68 -3.69 11.70
N VAL A 3 21.58 -4.14 12.29
CA VAL A 3 20.56 -4.89 11.56
C VAL A 3 19.89 -3.83 10.67
N GLU A 4 20.21 -3.86 9.37
CA GLU A 4 19.46 -3.07 8.39
C GLU A 4 17.98 -3.48 8.50
N PRO A 5 17.04 -2.52 8.57
CA PRO A 5 15.64 -2.89 8.55
C PRO A 5 15.36 -3.59 7.22
N ARG A 6 15.03 -4.89 7.27
CA ARG A 6 14.46 -5.62 6.11
C ARG A 6 13.47 -4.70 5.41
N GLU A 7 13.61 -4.55 4.10
CA GLU A 7 12.77 -3.68 3.27
C GLU A 7 11.30 -3.91 3.63
N LYS A 8 10.70 -2.93 4.31
CA LYS A 8 9.35 -3.05 4.84
C LYS A 8 8.38 -2.64 3.75
N VAL A 9 7.87 -3.58 2.97
CA VAL A 9 6.79 -3.30 2.02
C VAL A 9 5.50 -2.98 2.79
N VAL A 10 4.80 -1.91 2.41
CA VAL A 10 3.44 -1.64 2.91
C VAL A 10 2.39 -2.11 1.92
N GLN A 11 1.26 -2.60 2.43
CA GLN A 11 0.13 -3.04 1.62
C GLN A 11 -1.06 -2.11 1.80
N LEU A 12 -1.69 -1.74 0.69
CA LEU A 12 -2.85 -0.87 0.59
C LEU A 12 -4.03 -1.64 -0.01
N ILE A 13 -5.08 -1.89 0.78
CA ILE A 13 -6.29 -2.56 0.32
C ILE A 13 -7.27 -1.54 -0.25
N VAL A 14 -7.61 -1.71 -1.52
CA VAL A 14 -8.66 -0.97 -2.21
C VAL A 14 -9.88 -1.87 -2.45
N ASN A 15 -11.06 -1.33 -2.14
CA ASN A 15 -12.33 -2.07 -2.24
C ASN A 15 -13.25 -1.52 -3.35
N LYS A 16 -12.84 -0.47 -4.05
CA LYS A 16 -13.64 0.13 -5.12
C LYS A 16 -13.33 -0.57 -6.44
N ASP A 17 -14.36 -1.10 -7.09
CA ASP A 17 -14.23 -1.93 -8.30
C ASP A 17 -13.58 -1.19 -9.48
N TRP A 18 -13.69 0.14 -9.52
CA TRP A 18 -13.09 0.96 -10.57
C TRP A 18 -11.59 1.24 -10.35
N THR A 19 -11.03 0.94 -9.17
CA THR A 19 -9.62 1.25 -8.86
C THR A 19 -8.62 0.48 -9.73
N PRO A 20 -8.76 -0.84 -9.96
CA PRO A 20 -7.87 -1.58 -10.84
C PRO A 20 -7.84 -1.03 -12.27
N GLU A 21 -9.02 -0.70 -12.83
CA GLU A 21 -9.13 -0.13 -14.17
C GLU A 21 -8.44 1.24 -14.24
N THR A 22 -8.68 2.10 -13.25
CA THR A 22 -8.06 3.42 -13.16
C THR A 22 -6.54 3.34 -13.10
N LEU A 23 -5.99 2.48 -12.24
CA LEU A 23 -4.54 2.28 -12.13
C LEU A 23 -3.94 1.73 -13.41
N THR A 24 -4.63 0.78 -14.06
CA THR A 24 -4.21 0.21 -15.34
C THR A 24 -4.18 1.26 -16.45
N SER A 25 -5.22 2.10 -16.55
CA SER A 25 -5.30 3.17 -17.54
C SER A 25 -4.29 4.30 -17.32
N LEU A 26 -3.98 4.63 -16.06
CA LEU A 26 -2.91 5.58 -15.74
C LEU A 26 -1.54 5.06 -16.20
N GLY A 27 -1.23 3.80 -15.88
CA GLY A 27 0.07 3.21 -16.22
C GLY A 27 1.20 3.63 -15.27
N SER A 28 2.38 3.06 -15.49
CA SER A 28 3.59 3.36 -14.72
C SER A 28 4.12 4.78 -14.98
N GLY A 29 4.72 5.38 -13.95
CA GLY A 29 5.33 6.71 -14.00
C GLY A 29 4.43 7.85 -13.51
N PHE A 30 3.13 7.61 -13.35
CA PHE A 30 2.18 8.63 -12.88
C PHE A 30 2.08 8.66 -11.35
N ILE A 31 1.80 9.86 -10.82
CA ILE A 31 1.44 10.04 -9.41
C ILE A 31 -0.03 9.75 -9.21
N TYR A 32 -0.34 8.97 -8.18
CA TYR A 32 -1.69 8.71 -7.73
C TYR A 32 -1.81 8.91 -6.22
N HIS A 33 -3.03 9.09 -5.72
CA HIS A 33 -3.26 9.26 -4.30
C HIS A 33 -4.41 8.41 -3.79
N LEU A 34 -4.25 7.92 -2.56
CA LEU A 34 -5.29 7.20 -1.83
C LEU A 34 -5.40 7.76 -0.42
N SER A 35 -6.59 7.73 0.15
CA SER A 35 -6.85 8.20 1.51
C SER A 35 -7.43 7.08 2.34
N TYR A 36 -6.89 6.91 3.56
CA TYR A 36 -7.29 5.86 4.48
C TYR A 36 -7.72 6.47 5.82
N PRO A 37 -8.92 6.13 6.33
CA PRO A 37 -9.32 6.57 7.67
C PRO A 37 -8.36 5.97 8.70
N VAL A 38 -8.06 6.72 9.76
CA VAL A 38 -7.13 6.29 10.82
C VAL A 38 -7.51 4.94 11.42
N ALA A 39 -8.81 4.66 11.57
CA ALA A 39 -9.32 3.38 12.07
C ALA A 39 -8.99 2.17 11.18
N GLY A 40 -8.66 2.40 9.90
CA GLY A 40 -8.28 1.36 8.95
C GLY A 40 -6.77 1.13 8.84
N ILE A 41 -5.94 1.82 9.63
CA ILE A 41 -4.48 1.75 9.55
C ILE A 41 -3.94 0.94 10.73
N GLU A 42 -2.98 0.05 10.48
CA GLU A 42 -2.31 -0.69 11.55
C GLU A 42 -1.66 0.30 12.55
N PRO A 43 -1.92 0.20 13.86
CA PRO A 43 -1.49 1.21 14.83
C PRO A 43 0.01 1.52 14.84
N ALA A 44 0.85 0.49 14.66
CA ALA A 44 2.30 0.66 14.60
C ALA A 44 2.75 1.47 13.37
N LEU A 45 2.07 1.27 12.23
CA LEU A 45 2.33 2.01 10.99
C LEU A 45 1.83 3.46 11.12
N LEU A 46 0.64 3.67 11.69
CA LEU A 46 0.12 5.00 11.96
C LEU A 46 1.06 5.82 12.85
N ALA A 47 1.63 5.21 13.89
CA ALA A 47 2.60 5.87 14.75
C ALA A 47 3.87 6.30 13.98
N GLN A 48 4.35 5.47 13.05
CA GLN A 48 5.51 5.81 12.20
C GLN A 48 5.21 6.91 11.19
N ILE A 49 4.01 6.91 10.59
CA ILE A 49 3.57 8.01 9.70
C ILE A 49 3.59 9.34 10.45
N ARG A 50 2.99 9.37 11.66
CA ARG A 50 2.89 10.57 12.49
C ARG A 50 4.21 11.07 13.01
N ALA A 51 5.16 10.17 13.23
CA ALA A 51 6.51 10.49 13.65
C ALA A 51 7.43 10.84 12.46
N GLU A 52 6.92 10.84 11.23
CA GLU A 52 7.70 11.06 10.00
C GLU A 52 8.89 10.08 9.87
N LEU A 53 8.69 8.83 10.33
CA LEU A 53 9.71 7.78 10.37
C LEU A 53 9.60 6.78 9.22
N LEU A 54 8.74 7.03 8.24
CA LEU A 54 8.69 6.19 7.05
C LEU A 54 9.98 6.38 6.22
N PRO A 55 10.60 5.30 5.75
CA PRO A 55 11.77 5.42 4.89
C PRO A 55 11.40 6.13 3.59
N ALA A 56 12.35 6.88 3.05
CA ALA A 56 12.24 7.39 1.70
C ALA A 56 12.06 6.21 0.72
N GLU A 57 11.30 6.43 -0.35
CA GLU A 57 11.11 5.43 -1.41
C GLU A 57 10.49 4.11 -0.90
N LEU A 58 9.67 4.19 0.17
CA LEU A 58 8.98 3.04 0.74
C LEU A 58 8.12 2.33 -0.33
N GLU A 59 8.40 1.05 -0.57
CA GLU A 59 7.62 0.25 -1.51
C GLU A 59 6.19 -0.03 -1.02
N ILE A 60 5.25 0.11 -1.95
CA ILE A 60 3.82 -0.08 -1.73
C ILE A 60 3.27 -1.15 -2.69
N GLU A 61 2.59 -2.15 -2.13
CA GLU A 61 1.72 -3.05 -2.88
C GLU A 61 0.26 -2.60 -2.78
N ILE A 62 -0.37 -2.31 -3.92
CA ILE A 62 -1.81 -2.01 -3.97
C ILE A 62 -2.56 -3.30 -4.26
N LEU A 63 -3.45 -3.67 -3.34
CA LEU A 63 -4.22 -4.90 -3.35
C LEU A 63 -5.70 -4.60 -3.52
N PHE A 64 -6.31 -5.12 -4.57
CA PHE A 64 -7.75 -5.06 -4.76
C PHE A 64 -8.44 -6.24 -4.08
N ARG A 65 -9.46 -5.96 -3.27
CA ARG A 65 -10.28 -6.99 -2.63
C ARG A 65 -11.35 -7.49 -3.60
N LYS A 66 -11.28 -8.77 -3.98
CA LYS A 66 -12.27 -9.47 -4.79
C LYS A 66 -12.83 -10.65 -4.01
N GLY A 67 -13.99 -10.46 -3.38
CA GLY A 67 -14.54 -11.43 -2.43
C GLY A 67 -13.59 -11.61 -1.24
N ASP A 68 -13.27 -12.86 -0.91
CA ASP A 68 -12.36 -13.22 0.19
C ASP A 68 -10.87 -13.19 -0.20
N GLN A 69 -10.56 -12.80 -1.45
CA GLN A 69 -9.20 -12.77 -1.96
C GLN A 69 -8.72 -11.32 -2.16
N LEU A 70 -7.43 -11.11 -1.89
CA LEU A 70 -6.73 -9.89 -2.26
C LEU A 70 -5.88 -10.16 -3.50
N LYS A 71 -6.04 -9.36 -4.54
CA LYS A 71 -5.26 -9.42 -5.78
C LYS A 71 -4.35 -8.20 -5.88
N ARG A 72 -3.06 -8.39 -6.13
CA ARG A 72 -2.16 -7.26 -6.41
C ARG A 72 -2.47 -6.64 -7.77
N VAL A 73 -2.70 -5.33 -7.79
CA VAL A 73 -3.07 -4.58 -9.01
C VAL A 73 -2.06 -3.50 -9.39
N ALA A 74 -1.22 -3.07 -8.44
CA ALA A 74 -0.10 -2.18 -8.73
C ALA A 74 1.04 -2.32 -7.71
N LEU A 75 2.24 -1.94 -8.15
CA LEU A 75 3.37 -1.59 -7.29
C LEU A 75 3.60 -0.09 -7.39
N ALA A 76 3.89 0.52 -6.26
CA ALA A 76 4.12 1.95 -6.18
C ALA A 76 5.24 2.26 -5.18
N GLU A 77 5.74 3.48 -5.25
CA GLU A 77 6.74 4.01 -4.34
C GLU A 77 6.17 5.24 -3.63
N LEU A 78 6.28 5.29 -2.30
CA LEU A 78 5.74 6.39 -1.52
C LEU A 78 6.51 7.69 -1.81
N GLU A 79 5.77 8.71 -2.24
CA GLU A 79 6.31 10.07 -2.40
C GLU A 79 6.04 10.89 -1.15
N LYS A 80 4.81 10.79 -0.60
CA LYS A 80 4.40 11.58 0.56
C LYS A 80 3.27 10.91 1.35
N ALA A 81 3.31 11.03 2.66
CA ALA A 81 2.18 10.76 3.54
C ALA A 81 1.80 12.04 4.30
N THR A 82 0.53 12.44 4.25
CA THR A 82 0.01 13.63 4.94
C THR A 82 -1.08 13.23 5.93
N ASP A 83 -0.94 13.63 7.20
CA ASP A 83 -1.93 13.38 8.26
C ASP A 83 -2.96 14.52 8.35
N PHE A 84 -4.24 14.20 8.12
CA PHE A 84 -5.38 15.11 8.28
C PHE A 84 -6.19 14.83 9.56
N GLN A 85 -5.55 14.22 10.57
CA GLN A 85 -6.07 13.78 11.87
C GLN A 85 -7.08 12.63 11.81
N THR A 86 -8.04 12.69 10.89
CA THR A 86 -9.11 11.69 10.71
C THR A 86 -8.76 10.64 9.64
N PHE A 87 -7.90 11.00 8.70
CA PHE A 87 -7.39 10.12 7.66
C PHE A 87 -5.95 10.48 7.28
N ILE A 88 -5.24 9.52 6.70
CA ILE A 88 -3.94 9.72 6.07
C ILE A 88 -4.13 9.73 4.56
N ARG A 89 -3.60 10.75 3.89
CA ARG A 89 -3.49 10.79 2.42
C ARG A 89 -2.09 10.37 2.02
N LEU A 90 -2.01 9.38 1.15
CA LEU A 90 -0.78 8.91 0.54
C LEU A 90 -0.72 9.43 -0.89
N GLU A 91 0.43 9.96 -1.28
CA GLU A 91 0.82 10.24 -2.65
C GLU A 91 1.96 9.30 -3.00
N PHE A 92 1.84 8.62 -4.14
CA PHE A 92 2.81 7.62 -4.56
C PHE A 92 2.94 7.59 -6.07
N ARG A 93 4.12 7.21 -6.53
CA ARG A 93 4.43 7.01 -7.94
C ARG A 93 4.17 5.57 -8.33
N LEU A 94 3.38 5.36 -9.38
CA LEU A 94 3.10 4.02 -9.90
C LEU A 94 4.35 3.47 -10.58
N MET A 95 4.84 2.34 -10.10
CA MET A 95 6.01 1.67 -10.64
C MET A 95 5.62 0.62 -11.67
N GLN A 96 4.62 -0.20 -11.34
CA GLN A 96 4.09 -1.25 -12.22
C GLN A 96 2.59 -1.38 -12.03
N THR A 97 1.87 -1.64 -13.13
CA THR A 97 0.44 -1.91 -13.16
C THR A 97 0.17 -3.10 -14.08
N LEU A 98 -1.07 -3.60 -14.15
CA LEU A 98 -1.40 -4.64 -15.13
C LEU A 98 -1.25 -4.12 -16.57
N PRO A 99 -0.87 -4.96 -17.56
CA PRO A 99 -0.62 -6.40 -17.47
C PRO A 99 0.84 -6.78 -17.12
N SER A 100 1.75 -5.82 -16.94
CA SER A 100 3.18 -6.11 -16.68
C SER A 100 3.45 -6.68 -15.29
N LEU A 101 2.46 -6.60 -14.39
CA LEU A 101 2.52 -7.09 -13.04
C LEU A 101 2.14 -8.57 -12.94
N LYS A 102 2.97 -9.37 -12.25
CA LYS A 102 2.60 -10.74 -11.87
C LYS A 102 1.43 -10.71 -10.88
N GLU A 103 0.31 -11.32 -11.26
CA GLU A 103 -0.82 -11.54 -10.36
C GLU A 103 -0.40 -12.43 -9.18
N ILE A 104 -0.59 -11.91 -7.98
CA ILE A 104 -0.42 -12.66 -6.73
C ILE A 104 -1.70 -12.51 -5.93
N SER A 105 -2.19 -13.63 -5.39
CA SER A 105 -3.35 -13.66 -4.50
C SER A 105 -2.92 -13.84 -3.06
N PHE A 106 -3.50 -13.06 -2.15
CA PHE A 106 -3.23 -13.11 -0.72
C PHE A 106 -4.53 -13.33 0.05
N SER A 107 -4.41 -13.94 1.23
CA SER A 107 -5.46 -13.89 2.26
C SER A 107 -5.28 -12.62 3.08
N PRO A 108 -6.36 -11.86 3.39
CA PRO A 108 -6.26 -10.66 4.22
C PRO A 108 -5.70 -11.03 5.60
N PRO A 109 -4.53 -10.49 5.99
CA PRO A 109 -3.85 -10.92 7.21
C PRO A 109 -4.47 -10.35 8.49
N ASN A 110 -5.29 -9.30 8.35
CA ASN A 110 -5.89 -8.54 9.44
C ASN A 110 -6.99 -7.61 8.86
N GLY A 111 -7.90 -7.12 9.72
CA GLY A 111 -9.02 -6.25 9.31
C GLY A 111 -8.61 -4.83 8.87
N TYR A 112 -7.30 -4.54 8.79
CA TYR A 112 -6.77 -3.24 8.38
C TYR A 112 -6.75 -3.11 6.86
N LEU A 113 -6.81 -1.87 6.38
CA LEU A 113 -6.70 -1.49 4.98
C LEU A 113 -5.29 -1.01 4.61
N PHE A 114 -4.49 -0.60 5.60
CA PHE A 114 -3.13 -0.11 5.41
C PHE A 114 -2.23 -0.68 6.50
N TYR A 115 -1.30 -1.55 6.14
CA TYR A 115 -0.47 -2.30 7.09
C TYR A 115 0.86 -2.74 6.47
N TYR A 116 1.82 -3.15 7.30
CA TYR A 116 3.06 -3.73 6.81
C TYR A 116 2.85 -5.15 6.29
N LYS A 117 3.41 -5.45 5.12
CA LYS A 117 3.46 -6.82 4.60
C LYS A 117 4.16 -7.69 5.65
N ARG A 118 3.46 -8.71 6.12
CA ARG A 118 4.05 -9.74 6.96
C ARG A 118 4.70 -10.76 6.03
N GLU A 119 5.97 -11.07 6.26
CA GLU A 119 6.57 -12.24 5.62
C GLU A 119 5.72 -13.46 6.00
N PRO A 120 5.38 -14.35 5.06
CA PRO A 120 4.93 -15.66 5.46
C PRO A 120 6.08 -16.29 6.25
N ASN A 121 5.82 -16.69 7.50
CA ASN A 121 6.76 -17.52 8.25
C ASN A 121 7.09 -18.73 7.36
N LEU A 122 8.31 -18.79 6.85
CA LEU A 122 8.87 -20.00 6.25
C LEU A 122 9.22 -20.98 7.37
#